data_AF-B4IAK1-F1
#
_entry.id   AF-B4IAK1-F1
#
_cell.length_a   1.000
_cell.length_b   1.000
_cell.length_c   1.000
_cell.angle_alpha   90.00
_cell.angle_beta   90.00
_cell.angle_gamma   90.00
#
_symmetry.space_group_name_H-M   'P 1'
#
loop_
_entity.id
_entity.type
_entity.pdbx_description
1 polymer ?
#
loop_
_entity_poly.entity_id
_entity_poly.type
_entity_poly.pdbx_seq_one_letter_code
_entity_poly.pdbx_strand_id
1 'polypeptide(L)'
;MAYRKPSDLDGFIQQMPKADMRVKVQLAEDLVTFLSDDTNSIVCTDMGFLIDGLMPWLTGSHFKIAQKSLEAFSELIKRLGSDFNAYTATVLPHVIDRLGDSRDTVREKAQLLLRDLMEHRVLPPQALIDKLATSCFKHKNAKVREEFPQTIVNALHEYGTPAA
;
A
#
# COMPACT_ATOMS: atom_id res chain seq x y z
N MET A 1 -19.93 -17.36 12.14
CA MET A 1 -20.72 -16.13 12.38
C MET A 1 -21.08 -15.53 11.03
N ALA A 2 -22.29 -14.98 10.86
CA ALA A 2 -22.62 -14.22 9.67
C ALA A 2 -21.72 -12.98 9.60
N TYR A 3 -21.18 -12.67 8.43
CA TYR A 3 -20.38 -11.47 8.21
C TYR A 3 -21.23 -10.22 8.48
N ARG A 4 -20.72 -9.30 9.29
CA ARG A 4 -21.32 -7.99 9.53
C ARG A 4 -20.35 -6.92 9.07
N LYS A 5 -20.70 -6.24 7.98
CA LYS A 5 -19.90 -5.15 7.41
C LYS A 5 -19.63 -4.07 8.48
N PRO A 6 -18.36 -3.70 8.72
CA PRO A 6 -18.02 -2.58 9.60
C PRO A 6 -18.53 -1.23 9.07
N SER A 7 -18.81 -0.30 9.99
CA SER A 7 -19.25 1.07 9.69
C SER A 7 -18.16 2.13 9.88
N ASP A 8 -17.02 1.75 10.46
CA ASP A 8 -15.88 2.61 10.80
C ASP A 8 -14.60 1.77 10.85
N LEU A 9 -13.45 2.46 10.93
CA LEU A 9 -12.14 1.81 10.96
C LEU A 9 -11.93 0.94 12.21
N ASP A 10 -12.43 1.33 13.38
CA ASP A 10 -12.31 0.51 14.59
C ASP A 10 -13.01 -0.84 14.42
N GLY A 11 -14.17 -0.86 13.75
CA GLY A 11 -14.88 -2.09 13.38
C GLY A 11 -14.10 -2.97 12.41
N PHE A 12 -13.39 -2.38 11.44
CA PHE A 12 -12.48 -3.14 10.56
C PHE A 12 -11.33 -3.75 11.37
N ILE A 13 -10.63 -2.93 12.15
CA ILE A 13 -9.48 -3.34 12.99
C ILE A 13 -9.86 -4.51 13.91
N GLN A 14 -11.04 -4.46 14.55
CA GLN A 14 -11.50 -5.52 15.44
C GLN A 14 -11.79 -6.86 14.74
N GLN A 15 -12.19 -6.82 13.46
CA GLN A 15 -12.53 -8.03 12.70
C GLN A 15 -11.33 -8.66 11.99
N MET A 16 -10.33 -7.86 11.58
CA MET A 16 -9.18 -8.34 10.79
C MET A 16 -8.44 -9.55 11.41
N PRO A 17 -8.14 -9.61 12.72
CA PRO A 17 -7.40 -10.74 13.31
C PRO A 17 -8.17 -12.06 13.34
N LYS A 18 -9.52 -12.00 13.32
CA LYS A 18 -10.40 -13.15 13.51
C LYS A 18 -11.00 -13.67 12.20
N ALA A 19 -10.77 -12.98 11.08
CA ALA A 19 -11.38 -13.29 9.79
C ALA A 19 -10.78 -14.55 9.15
N ASP A 20 -11.63 -15.55 8.93
CA ASP A 20 -11.33 -16.67 8.03
C ASP A 20 -11.22 -16.19 6.57
N MET A 21 -10.76 -17.04 5.65
CA MET A 21 -10.54 -16.61 4.26
C MET A 21 -11.81 -16.13 3.55
N ARG A 22 -12.98 -16.66 3.89
CA ARG A 22 -14.25 -16.25 3.29
C ARG A 22 -14.60 -14.83 3.72
N VAL A 23 -14.54 -14.56 5.02
CA VAL A 23 -14.81 -13.23 5.59
C VAL A 23 -13.73 -12.24 5.19
N LYS A 24 -12.46 -12.67 5.15
CA LYS A 24 -11.30 -11.81 4.86
C LYS A 24 -11.37 -11.18 3.47
N VAL A 25 -11.82 -11.91 2.45
CA VAL A 25 -12.00 -11.35 1.10
C VAL A 25 -13.04 -10.24 1.10
N GLN A 26 -14.20 -10.49 1.72
CA GLN A 26 -15.27 -9.50 1.82
C GLN A 26 -14.85 -8.27 2.66
N LEU A 27 -14.19 -8.52 3.80
CA LEU A 27 -13.68 -7.46 4.69
C LEU A 27 -12.65 -6.59 3.98
N ALA A 28 -11.77 -7.17 3.17
CA ALA A 28 -10.77 -6.42 2.41
C ALA A 28 -11.40 -5.58 1.29
N GLU A 29 -12.41 -6.11 0.59
CA GLU A 29 -13.18 -5.35 -0.41
C GLU A 29 -13.97 -4.19 0.23
N ASP A 30 -14.62 -4.44 1.35
CA ASP A 30 -15.39 -3.42 2.08
C ASP A 30 -14.49 -2.34 2.68
N LEU A 31 -13.29 -2.69 3.15
CA LEU A 31 -12.32 -1.72 3.67
C LEU A 31 -11.85 -0.76 2.58
N VAL A 32 -11.46 -1.28 1.42
CA VAL A 32 -11.06 -0.41 0.29
C VAL A 32 -12.23 0.47 -0.13
N THR A 33 -13.44 -0.09 -0.22
CA THR A 33 -14.65 0.69 -0.56
C THR A 33 -14.92 1.80 0.46
N PHE A 34 -14.76 1.51 1.76
CA PHE A 34 -14.92 2.48 2.82
C PHE A 34 -13.87 3.61 2.71
N LEU A 35 -12.61 3.25 2.48
CA LEU A 35 -11.50 4.20 2.34
C LEU A 35 -11.56 5.01 1.04
N SER A 36 -12.19 4.52 -0.03
CA SER A 36 -12.32 5.28 -1.29
C SER A 36 -13.44 6.30 -1.31
N ASP A 37 -14.35 6.29 -0.33
CA ASP A 37 -15.46 7.24 -0.24
C ASP A 37 -15.15 8.35 0.73
N ASP A 38 -14.80 9.54 0.22
CA ASP A 38 -14.38 10.72 1.00
C ASP A 38 -15.40 11.19 2.05
N THR A 39 -16.65 10.72 2.00
CA THR A 39 -17.66 10.98 3.04
C THR A 39 -17.44 10.16 4.31
N ASN A 40 -16.70 9.04 4.22
CA ASN A 40 -16.34 8.22 5.37
C ASN A 40 -15.18 8.82 6.15
N SER A 41 -15.27 8.78 7.48
CA SER A 41 -14.20 9.23 8.37
C SER A 41 -13.13 8.16 8.54
N ILE A 42 -11.86 8.57 8.54
CA ILE A 42 -10.72 7.72 8.92
C ILE A 42 -10.29 7.91 10.39
N VAL A 43 -11.11 8.57 11.20
CA VAL A 43 -10.88 8.63 12.65
C VAL A 43 -11.05 7.23 13.22
N CYS A 44 -10.06 6.80 14.00
CA CYS A 44 -10.06 5.53 14.73
C CYS A 44 -9.29 5.71 16.04
N THR A 45 -9.34 4.68 16.89
CA THR A 45 -8.63 4.70 18.17
C THR A 45 -7.12 4.77 18.00
N ASP A 46 -6.58 3.98 17.06
CA ASP A 46 -5.16 3.98 16.71
C ASP A 46 -4.96 3.47 15.27
N MET A 47 -4.46 4.35 14.40
CA MET A 47 -4.19 4.02 12.99
C MET A 47 -3.09 2.96 12.86
N GLY A 48 -2.17 2.86 13.82
CA GLY A 48 -1.14 1.83 13.85
C GLY A 48 -1.71 0.41 13.84
N PHE A 49 -2.84 0.16 14.51
CA PHE A 49 -3.48 -1.15 14.48
C PHE A 49 -4.05 -1.53 13.11
N LEU A 50 -4.49 -0.54 12.32
CA LEU A 50 -4.92 -0.79 10.94
C LEU A 50 -3.72 -1.14 10.06
N ILE A 51 -2.63 -0.37 10.18
CA ILE A 51 -1.37 -0.62 9.46
C ILE A 51 -0.87 -2.04 9.76
N ASP A 52 -0.77 -2.41 11.04
CA ASP A 52 -0.34 -3.74 11.48
C ASP A 52 -1.28 -4.85 10.99
N GLY A 53 -2.59 -4.60 10.96
CA GLY A 53 -3.57 -5.54 10.42
C GLY A 53 -3.42 -5.80 8.92
N LEU A 54 -3.00 -4.78 8.15
CA LEU A 54 -2.80 -4.87 6.70
C LEU A 54 -1.49 -5.59 6.33
N MET A 55 -0.49 -5.62 7.23
CA MET A 55 0.81 -6.24 6.97
C MET A 55 0.73 -7.75 6.66
N PRO A 56 -0.01 -8.59 7.43
CA PRO A 56 -0.25 -9.99 7.08
C PRO A 56 -0.98 -10.19 5.75
N TRP A 57 -1.79 -9.23 5.33
CA TRP A 57 -2.50 -9.29 4.05
C TRP A 57 -1.55 -9.01 2.89
N LEU A 58 -0.68 -8.02 3.04
CA LEU A 58 0.34 -7.65 2.05
C LEU A 58 1.40 -8.74 1.85
N THR A 59 1.87 -9.32 2.95
CA THR A 59 2.95 -10.33 2.95
C THR A 59 2.44 -11.75 2.76
N GLY A 60 1.12 -11.96 2.85
CA GLY A 60 0.48 -13.25 2.67
C GLY A 60 0.55 -13.81 1.25
N SER A 61 0.22 -15.09 1.10
CA SER A 61 0.28 -15.81 -0.18
C SER A 61 -0.93 -15.60 -1.10
N HIS A 62 -2.05 -15.10 -0.57
CA HIS A 62 -3.28 -14.96 -1.34
C HIS A 62 -3.31 -13.64 -2.12
N PHE A 63 -2.97 -13.69 -3.41
CA PHE A 63 -2.74 -12.49 -4.22
C PHE A 63 -3.87 -11.44 -4.18
N LYS A 64 -5.15 -11.86 -4.20
CA LYS A 64 -6.28 -10.90 -4.12
C LYS A 64 -6.30 -10.12 -2.81
N ILE A 65 -5.90 -10.75 -1.71
CA ILE A 65 -5.82 -10.09 -0.39
C ILE A 65 -4.62 -9.14 -0.36
N ALA A 66 -3.48 -9.54 -0.93
CA ALA A 66 -2.33 -8.66 -1.07
C ALA A 66 -2.64 -7.43 -1.93
N GLN A 67 -3.37 -7.59 -3.04
CA GLN A 67 -3.85 -6.47 -3.85
C GLN A 67 -4.75 -5.52 -3.06
N LYS A 68 -5.70 -6.06 -2.29
CA LYS A 68 -6.57 -5.23 -1.47
C LYS A 68 -5.83 -4.52 -0.34
N SER A 69 -4.76 -5.11 0.19
CA SER A 69 -3.88 -4.43 1.15
C SER A 69 -3.12 -3.27 0.48
N LEU A 70 -2.57 -3.47 -0.72
CA LEU A 70 -1.95 -2.39 -1.51
C LEU A 70 -2.94 -1.27 -1.83
N GLU A 71 -4.15 -1.61 -2.26
CA GLU A 71 -5.22 -0.64 -2.50
C GLU A 71 -5.60 0.11 -1.22
N ALA A 72 -5.76 -0.58 -0.09
CA ALA A 72 -6.05 0.08 1.18
C ALA A 72 -4.94 1.05 1.61
N PHE A 73 -3.66 0.68 1.43
CA PHE A 73 -2.55 1.60 1.67
C PHE A 73 -2.57 2.81 0.73
N SER A 74 -2.86 2.61 -0.56
CA SER A 74 -3.05 3.73 -1.51
C SER A 74 -4.14 4.70 -1.05
N GLU A 75 -5.30 4.20 -0.61
CA GLU A 75 -6.37 5.07 -0.10
C GLU A 75 -6.00 5.76 1.22
N LEU A 76 -5.25 5.10 2.10
CA LEU A 76 -4.71 5.73 3.31
C LEU A 76 -3.70 6.83 2.97
N ILE A 77 -2.82 6.62 2.00
CA ILE A 77 -1.86 7.63 1.52
C ILE A 77 -2.61 8.86 1.00
N LYS A 78 -3.64 8.68 0.19
CA LYS A 78 -4.47 9.78 -0.34
C LYS A 78 -5.08 10.64 0.76
N ARG A 79 -5.54 10.01 1.84
CA ARG A 79 -6.22 10.69 2.95
C ARG A 79 -5.28 11.30 4.00
N LEU A 80 -4.13 10.67 4.23
CA LEU A 80 -3.17 11.09 5.26
C LEU A 80 -2.09 12.03 4.71
N GLY A 81 -1.77 11.95 3.41
CA GLY A 81 -0.67 12.70 2.82
C GLY A 81 0.63 12.52 3.60
N SER A 82 1.25 13.63 4.02
CA SER A 82 2.50 13.63 4.78
C SER A 82 2.45 12.82 6.08
N ASP A 83 1.28 12.67 6.71
CA ASP A 83 1.14 11.92 7.97
C ASP A 83 1.42 10.42 7.78
N PHE A 84 1.23 9.90 6.56
CA PHE A 84 1.58 8.50 6.24
C PHE A 84 3.09 8.23 6.32
N ASN A 85 3.94 9.27 6.35
CA ASN A 85 5.39 9.09 6.45
C ASN A 85 5.80 8.36 7.74
N ALA A 86 4.98 8.45 8.80
CA ALA A 86 5.16 7.68 10.03
C ALA A 86 5.21 6.16 9.80
N TYR A 87 4.55 5.65 8.75
CA TYR A 87 4.44 4.22 8.43
C TYR A 87 5.31 3.80 7.25
N THR A 88 5.90 4.75 6.52
CA THR A 88 6.64 4.45 5.28
C THR A 88 7.80 3.50 5.52
N ALA A 89 8.54 3.65 6.63
CA ALA A 89 9.65 2.75 6.95
C ALA A 89 9.20 1.30 7.19
N THR A 90 7.98 1.11 7.72
CA THR A 90 7.39 -0.21 7.98
C THR A 90 6.85 -0.84 6.70
N VAL A 91 6.14 -0.06 5.88
CA VAL A 91 5.40 -0.58 4.72
C VAL A 91 6.30 -0.80 3.50
N LEU A 92 7.26 0.10 3.26
CA LEU A 92 8.02 0.13 2.00
C LEU A 92 8.80 -1.15 1.67
N PRO A 93 9.49 -1.84 2.62
CA PRO A 93 10.19 -3.09 2.31
C PRO A 93 9.27 -4.15 1.70
N HIS A 94 8.02 -4.21 2.15
CA HIS A 94 7.06 -5.20 1.69
C HIS A 94 6.41 -4.82 0.36
N VAL A 95 6.27 -3.52 0.08
CA VAL A 95 5.88 -3.02 -1.25
C VAL A 95 6.98 -3.33 -2.28
N ILE A 96 8.26 -3.17 -1.91
CA ILE A 96 9.40 -3.56 -2.75
C ILE A 96 9.34 -5.06 -3.09
N ASP A 97 9.07 -5.92 -2.11
CA ASP A 97 8.88 -7.35 -2.37
C ASP A 97 7.73 -7.63 -3.34
N ARG A 98 6.64 -6.83 -3.28
CA ARG A 98 5.50 -6.94 -4.20
C ARG A 98 5.77 -6.45 -5.62
N LEU A 99 6.79 -5.63 -5.85
CA LEU A 99 7.32 -5.41 -7.21
C LEU A 99 7.91 -6.70 -7.81
N GLY A 100 8.20 -7.70 -6.98
CA GLY A 100 8.72 -8.99 -7.42
C GLY A 100 7.67 -10.05 -7.67
N ASP A 101 6.38 -9.72 -7.53
CA ASP A 101 5.29 -10.70 -7.56
C ASP A 101 5.11 -11.32 -8.95
N SER A 102 4.77 -12.61 -9.00
CA SER A 102 4.53 -13.32 -10.27
C SER A 102 3.26 -12.87 -10.98
N ARG A 103 2.36 -12.18 -10.26
CA ARG A 103 1.14 -11.60 -10.82
C ARG A 103 1.36 -10.14 -11.19
N ASP A 104 1.20 -9.84 -12.47
CA ASP A 104 1.32 -8.47 -13.02
C ASP A 104 0.41 -7.50 -12.28
N THR A 105 -0.83 -7.92 -12.01
CA THR A 105 -1.82 -7.11 -11.31
C THR A 105 -1.46 -6.81 -9.85
N VAL A 106 -0.59 -7.58 -9.20
CA VAL A 106 -0.05 -7.23 -7.87
C VAL A 106 1.05 -6.19 -8.02
N ARG A 107 1.95 -6.36 -9.00
CA ARG A 107 3.03 -5.41 -9.29
C ARG A 107 2.49 -4.04 -9.70
N GLU A 108 1.44 -4.00 -10.51
CA GLU A 108 0.74 -2.77 -10.90
C GLU A 108 0.24 -1.98 -9.69
N LYS A 109 -0.32 -2.67 -8.69
CA LYS A 109 -0.81 -2.03 -7.45
C LYS A 109 0.34 -1.57 -6.56
N ALA A 110 1.44 -2.30 -6.52
CA ALA A 110 2.65 -1.86 -5.83
C ALA A 110 3.26 -0.62 -6.49
N GLN A 111 3.34 -0.59 -7.83
CA GLN A 111 3.77 0.59 -8.59
C GLN A 111 2.85 1.78 -8.38
N LEU A 112 1.54 1.57 -8.33
CA LEU A 112 0.56 2.62 -8.04
C LEU A 112 0.78 3.21 -6.64
N LEU A 113 0.92 2.37 -5.62
CA LEU A 113 1.19 2.83 -4.24
C LEU A 113 2.47 3.69 -4.19
N LEU A 114 3.55 3.28 -4.87
CA LEU A 114 4.77 4.08 -4.94
C LEU A 114 4.55 5.45 -5.62
N ARG A 115 3.69 5.54 -6.63
CA ARG A 115 3.30 6.82 -7.23
C ARG A 115 2.47 7.66 -6.25
N ASP A 116 1.50 7.05 -5.57
CA ASP A 116 0.65 7.74 -4.60
C ASP A 116 1.50 8.37 -3.48
N LEU A 117 2.58 7.71 -3.03
CA LEU A 117 3.52 8.28 -2.05
C LEU A 117 4.11 9.62 -2.50
N MET A 118 4.40 9.76 -3.80
CA MET A 118 4.95 10.98 -4.38
C MET A 118 3.85 12.01 -4.65
N GLU A 119 2.76 11.59 -5.28
CA GLU A 119 1.65 12.45 -5.70
C GLU A 119 0.98 13.13 -4.50
N HIS A 120 0.75 12.36 -3.43
CA HIS A 120 0.15 12.84 -2.19
C HIS A 120 1.16 13.36 -1.16
N ARG A 121 2.38 13.66 -1.61
CA ARG A 121 3.41 14.38 -0.84
C ARG A 121 3.75 13.71 0.50
N VAL A 122 3.77 12.38 0.55
CA VAL A 122 4.27 11.65 1.72
C VAL A 122 5.77 11.93 1.88
N LEU A 123 6.49 11.87 0.76
CA LEU A 123 7.90 12.25 0.62
C LEU A 123 8.14 12.87 -0.77
N PRO A 124 9.18 13.71 -0.93
CA PRO A 124 9.59 14.18 -2.25
C PRO A 124 9.96 13.01 -3.20
N PRO A 125 9.71 13.10 -4.52
CA PRO A 125 10.05 12.06 -5.49
C PRO A 125 11.51 11.58 -5.38
N GLN A 126 12.46 12.51 -5.30
CA GLN A 126 13.88 12.18 -5.14
C GLN A 126 14.14 11.32 -3.89
N ALA A 127 13.53 11.68 -2.76
CA ALA A 127 13.71 10.94 -1.51
C ALA A 127 13.13 9.51 -1.60
N LEU A 128 11.99 9.32 -2.29
CA LEU A 128 11.44 7.98 -2.52
C LEU A 128 12.38 7.15 -3.41
N ILE A 129 12.81 7.71 -4.54
CA ILE A 129 13.66 7.00 -5.51
C ILE A 129 15.01 6.63 -4.89
N ASP A 130 15.65 7.53 -4.13
CA ASP A 130 16.90 7.26 -3.44
C ASP A 130 16.73 6.14 -2.42
N LYS A 131 15.65 6.17 -1.64
CA LYS A 131 15.32 5.12 -0.67
C LYS A 131 15.09 3.77 -1.34
N LEU A 132 14.34 3.73 -2.46
CA LEU A 132 14.12 2.51 -3.25
C LEU A 132 15.44 1.98 -3.83
N ALA A 133 16.30 2.85 -4.36
CA ALA A 133 17.57 2.49 -4.97
C ALA A 133 18.48 1.70 -4.03
N THR A 134 18.44 1.97 -2.72
CA THR A 134 19.24 1.24 -1.71
C THR A 134 18.97 -0.26 -1.70
N SER A 135 17.76 -0.69 -2.08
CA SER A 135 17.32 -2.09 -1.98
C SER A 135 16.98 -2.69 -3.34
N CYS A 136 16.49 -1.90 -4.30
CA CYS A 136 15.96 -2.40 -5.57
C CYS A 136 17.04 -2.79 -6.59
N PHE A 137 18.10 -2.00 -6.78
CA PHE A 137 19.09 -2.27 -7.84
C PHE A 137 19.81 -3.62 -7.68
N LYS A 138 20.07 -4.02 -6.42
CA LYS A 138 20.74 -5.28 -6.09
C LYS A 138 19.79 -6.31 -5.46
N HIS A 139 18.48 -6.12 -5.63
CA HIS A 139 17.51 -7.04 -5.05
C HIS A 139 17.68 -8.45 -5.61
N LYS A 140 17.53 -9.47 -4.76
CA LYS A 140 17.71 -10.89 -5.15
C LYS A 140 16.73 -11.32 -6.26
N ASN A 141 15.49 -10.83 -6.21
CA ASN A 141 14.47 -11.11 -7.22
C ASN A 141 14.68 -10.21 -8.45
N ALA A 142 14.90 -10.83 -9.61
CA ALA A 142 15.11 -10.14 -10.88
C ALA A 142 13.95 -9.24 -11.28
N LYS A 143 12.71 -9.62 -10.94
CA LYS A 143 11.54 -8.83 -11.32
C LYS A 143 11.47 -7.50 -10.57
N VAL A 144 11.90 -7.45 -9.30
CA VAL A 144 12.08 -6.17 -8.58
C VAL A 144 13.11 -5.27 -9.28
N ARG A 145 14.22 -5.86 -9.73
CA ARG A 145 15.27 -5.12 -10.45
C ARG A 145 14.79 -4.58 -11.81
N GLU A 146 13.80 -5.23 -12.42
CA GLU A 146 13.17 -4.83 -13.68
C GLU A 146 12.09 -3.75 -13.48
N GLU A 147 11.26 -3.89 -12.43
CA GLU A 147 10.18 -2.97 -12.12
C GLU A 147 10.69 -1.61 -11.59
N PHE A 148 11.81 -1.60 -10.87
CA PHE A 148 12.33 -0.35 -10.29
C PHE A 148 12.76 0.69 -11.35
N PRO A 149 13.47 0.35 -12.43
CA PRO A 149 13.68 1.25 -13.56
C PRO A 149 12.38 1.83 -14.12
N GLN A 150 11.30 1.05 -14.18
CA GLN A 150 9.99 1.56 -14.58
C GLN A 150 9.46 2.60 -13.60
N THR A 151 9.66 2.41 -12.28
CA THR A 151 9.34 3.42 -11.27
C THR A 151 10.12 4.72 -11.51
N ILE A 152 11.42 4.65 -11.82
CA ILE A 152 12.25 5.82 -12.15
C ILE A 152 11.73 6.53 -13.41
N VAL A 153 11.45 5.78 -14.47
CA VAL A 153 10.92 6.34 -15.74
C VAL A 153 9.60 7.05 -15.50
N ASN A 154 8.68 6.42 -14.76
CA ASN A 154 7.39 7.01 -14.42
C ASN A 154 7.57 8.31 -13.61
N ALA A 155 8.42 8.29 -12.58
CA ALA A 155 8.71 9.47 -11.79
C ALA A 155 9.33 10.60 -12.62
N LEU A 156 10.25 10.28 -13.53
CA LEU A 156 10.86 11.26 -14.43
C LEU A 156 9.84 11.86 -15.40
N HIS A 157 8.94 11.04 -15.96
CA HIS A 157 7.89 11.51 -16.86
C HIS A 157 6.89 12.43 -16.15
N GLU A 158 6.61 12.17 -14.88
CA GLU A 158 5.60 12.89 -14.11
C GLU A 158 6.15 14.16 -13.45
N TYR A 159 7.38 14.13 -12.93
CA TYR A 159 7.97 15.23 -12.14
C TYR A 159 9.11 15.96 -12.84
N GLY A 160 9.64 15.43 -13.94
CA GLY A 160 10.74 16.03 -14.70
C GLY A 160 12.09 15.96 -13.98
N THR A 161 13.10 16.62 -14.56
CA THR A 161 14.42 16.77 -13.93
C THR A 161 14.40 17.88 -12.89
N PRO A 162 15.15 17.77 -11.78
CA PRO A 162 15.37 18.90 -10.88
C PRO A 162 15.91 20.10 -11.69
N ALA A 163 15.39 21.30 -11.43
CA ALA A 163 16.01 22.51 -11.97
C ALA A 163 17.45 22.60 -11.44
N ALA A 164 18.41 22.75 -12.35
CA ALA A 164 19.83 22.86 -12.05
C ALA A 164 20.18 24.16 -11.31
#